data_AF-A0A1F6ED04-F1
#
_entry.id   AF-A0A1F6ED04-F1
#
_cell.length_a   1.000
_cell.length_b   1.000
_cell.length_c   1.000
_cell.angle_alpha   90.00
_cell.angle_beta   90.00
_cell.angle_gamma   90.00
#
_symmetry.space_group_name_H-M   'P 1'
#
loop_
_entity.id
_entity.type
_entity.pdbx_description
1 polymer ?
#
loop_
_entity_poly.entity_id
_entity_poly.type
_entity_poly.pdbx_seq_one_letter_code
_entity_poly.pdbx_strand_id
1 'polypeptide(L)'
;METLMRAVVVFRDARNWKQFHNPKDSAISLVLEAAEVMEHFQWKNKPEMREHVRKHKQDIADELSDVLYWVLLIAHDLAIDIPKSFKRKLKENKRKYPVAKSKGKHHKYTAYTS
;
A
#
# COMPACT_ATOMS: atom_id res chain seq x y z
N MET A 1 -4.29 10.68 8.76
CA MET A 1 -3.52 10.66 7.50
C MET A 1 -2.68 11.92 7.36
N GLU A 2 -3.27 13.10 7.56
CA GLU A 2 -2.55 14.39 7.52
C GLU A 2 -1.36 14.44 8.49
N THR A 3 -1.52 13.97 9.73
CA THR A 3 -0.42 13.89 10.72
C THR A 3 0.75 13.02 10.24
N LEU A 4 0.46 11.85 9.66
CA LEU A 4 1.48 10.93 9.14
C LEU A 4 2.17 11.51 7.91
N MET A 5 1.39 12.07 6.97
CA MET A 5 1.94 12.72 5.78
C MET A 5 2.87 13.87 6.16
N ARG A 6 2.45 14.71 7.13
CA ARG A 6 3.30 15.80 7.63
C ARG A 6 4.59 15.27 8.26
N ALA A 7 4.52 14.20 9.05
CA ALA A 7 5.72 13.61 9.67
C ALA A 7 6.71 13.10 8.61
N VAL A 8 6.22 12.41 7.58
CA VAL A 8 7.04 11.90 6.47
C VAL A 8 7.70 13.04 5.66
N VAL A 9 6.94 14.10 5.36
CA VAL A 9 7.47 15.27 4.65
C VAL A 9 8.53 16.00 5.47
N VAL A 10 8.27 16.24 6.75
CA VAL A 10 9.25 16.86 7.67
C VAL A 10 10.51 16.00 7.76
N PHE A 11 10.38 14.68 7.85
CA PHE A 11 11.51 13.76 7.91
C PHE A 11 12.39 13.82 6.66
N ARG A 12 11.78 13.83 5.46
CA ARG A 12 12.48 13.98 4.18
C ARG A 12 13.17 15.33 4.06
N ASP A 13 12.43 16.41 4.34
CA ASP A 13 12.88 17.77 4.11
C ASP A 13 14.00 18.17 5.07
N ALA A 14 13.96 17.68 6.31
CA ALA A 14 15.05 17.85 7.28
C ALA A 14 16.39 17.27 6.81
N ARG A 15 16.38 16.34 5.85
CA ARG A 15 17.57 15.72 5.25
C ARG A 15 17.90 16.29 3.87
N ASN A 16 17.16 17.31 3.43
CA ASN A 16 17.26 17.87 2.09
C ASN A 16 17.12 16.80 0.98
N TRP A 17 16.35 15.73 1.23
CA TRP A 17 16.21 14.60 0.31
C TRP A 17 15.22 14.84 -0.83
N LYS A 18 14.42 15.91 -0.75
CA LYS A 18 13.46 16.27 -1.80
C LYS A 18 14.10 16.35 -3.19
N GLN A 19 15.36 16.78 -3.28
CA GLN A 19 16.10 16.85 -4.55
C GLN A 19 16.29 15.50 -5.26
N PHE A 20 16.22 14.38 -4.53
CA PHE A 20 16.37 13.03 -5.08
C PHE A 20 15.02 12.36 -5.40
N HIS A 21 13.91 12.89 -4.85
CA HIS A 21 12.60 12.25 -4.90
C HIS A 21 11.75 12.76 -6.06
N ASN A 22 12.18 12.55 -7.30
CA ASN A 22 11.32 12.79 -8.46
C ASN A 22 10.23 11.69 -8.56
N PRO A 23 9.13 11.92 -9.33
CA PRO A 23 8.02 10.97 -9.38
C PRO A 23 8.40 9.57 -9.86
N LYS A 24 9.34 9.46 -10.80
CA LYS A 24 9.81 8.16 -11.33
C LYS A 24 10.54 7.38 -10.24
N ASP A 25 11.51 8.01 -9.58
CA ASP A 25 12.33 7.33 -8.57
C ASP A 25 11.53 7.02 -7.31
N SER A 26 10.61 7.90 -6.91
CA SER A 26 9.69 7.62 -5.79
C SER A 26 8.78 6.42 -6.08
N ALA A 27 8.30 6.29 -7.33
CA ALA A 27 7.50 5.13 -7.74
C ALA A 27 8.33 3.84 -7.78
N ILE A 28 9.63 3.92 -8.11
CA ILE A 28 10.55 2.78 -8.02
C ILE A 28 10.72 2.38 -6.55
N SER A 29 11.01 3.31 -5.65
CA SER A 29 11.15 3.00 -4.22
C SER A 29 9.89 2.37 -3.64
N LEU A 30 8.70 2.87 -3.99
CA LEU A 30 7.43 2.25 -3.60
C LEU A 30 7.35 0.75 -3.98
N VAL A 31 7.84 0.40 -5.18
CA VAL A 31 7.84 -0.99 -5.67
C VAL A 31 8.90 -1.83 -4.95
N LEU A 32 10.04 -1.25 -4.60
CA LEU A 32 11.09 -1.93 -3.82
C LEU A 32 10.55 -2.33 -2.45
N GLU A 33 9.95 -1.42 -1.68
CA GLU A 33 9.38 -1.79 -0.37
C GLU A 33 8.24 -2.82 -0.50
N ALA A 34 7.46 -2.73 -1.58
CA ALA A 34 6.42 -3.73 -1.85
C ALA A 34 7.00 -5.12 -2.16
N ALA A 35 8.22 -5.19 -2.71
CA ALA A 35 8.94 -6.44 -2.89
C ALA A 35 9.45 -6.98 -1.54
N GLU A 36 9.92 -6.12 -0.63
CA GLU A 36 10.34 -6.53 0.72
C GLU A 36 9.15 -7.11 1.52
N VAL A 37 7.96 -6.51 1.41
CA VAL A 37 6.72 -7.12 1.92
C VAL A 37 6.51 -8.53 1.35
N MET A 38 6.72 -8.72 0.05
CA MET A 38 6.54 -10.02 -0.62
C MET A 38 7.53 -11.08 -0.13
N GLU A 39 8.77 -10.71 0.19
CA GLU A 39 9.82 -11.64 0.65
C GLU A 39 9.43 -12.38 1.94
N HIS A 40 8.68 -11.73 2.84
CA HIS A 40 8.15 -12.40 4.02
C HIS A 40 7.26 -13.61 3.68
N PHE A 41 6.61 -13.61 2.52
CA PHE A 41 5.64 -14.64 2.14
C PHE A 41 6.20 -15.67 1.14
N GLN A 42 7.32 -15.37 0.49
CA GLN A 42 7.90 -16.24 -0.52
C GLN A 42 8.30 -17.62 0.06
N TRP A 43 8.09 -18.67 -0.73
CA TRP A 43 8.50 -20.07 -0.48
C TRP A 43 7.89 -20.81 0.73
N LYS A 44 6.95 -20.20 1.45
CA LYS A 44 6.35 -20.81 2.66
C LYS A 44 5.06 -21.55 2.36
N ASN A 45 4.91 -22.76 2.90
CA ASN A 45 3.65 -23.49 2.92
C ASN A 45 2.70 -22.96 4.01
N LYS A 46 1.46 -23.50 4.07
CA LYS A 46 0.42 -23.00 5.00
C LYS A 46 0.84 -23.07 6.49
N PRO A 47 1.35 -24.20 7.01
CA PRO A 47 1.90 -24.25 8.37
C PRO A 47 3.03 -23.24 8.64
N GLU A 48 4.06 -23.21 7.80
CA GLU A 48 5.20 -22.29 7.92
C GLU A 48 4.74 -20.84 7.93
N MET A 49 3.78 -20.49 7.07
CA MET A 49 3.25 -19.15 6.97
C MET A 49 2.60 -18.67 8.27
N ARG A 50 1.83 -19.53 8.94
CA ARG A 50 1.17 -19.18 10.20
C ARG A 50 2.18 -18.92 11.31
N GLU A 51 3.23 -19.71 11.37
CA GLU A 51 4.31 -19.52 12.34
C GLU A 51 5.12 -18.27 12.03
N HIS A 52 5.48 -18.06 10.76
CA HIS A 52 6.25 -16.91 10.29
C HIS A 52 5.57 -15.58 10.63
N VAL A 53 4.29 -15.42 10.26
CA VAL A 53 3.52 -14.19 10.56
C VAL A 53 3.44 -13.91 12.07
N ARG A 54 3.41 -14.96 12.91
CA ARG A 54 3.41 -14.78 14.37
C ARG A 54 4.76 -14.29 14.89
N LYS A 55 5.87 -14.80 14.34
CA LYS A 55 7.24 -14.47 14.78
C LYS A 55 7.74 -13.14 14.22
N HIS A 56 7.39 -12.83 12.98
CA HIS A 56 7.91 -11.68 12.20
C HIS A 56 6.86 -10.58 12.02
N LYS A 57 5.90 -10.48 12.96
CA LYS A 57 4.80 -9.52 12.85
C LYS A 57 5.31 -8.07 12.79
N GLN A 58 6.38 -7.77 13.54
CA GLN A 58 6.96 -6.43 13.55
C GLN A 58 7.64 -6.13 12.22
N ASP A 59 8.53 -7.01 11.75
CA ASP A 59 9.19 -6.88 10.44
C ASP A 59 8.17 -6.63 9.32
N ILE A 60 7.11 -7.45 9.25
CA ILE A 60 6.03 -7.25 8.25
C ILE A 60 5.34 -5.88 8.40
N ALA A 61 5.15 -5.41 9.63
CA ALA A 61 4.54 -4.11 9.89
C ALA A 61 5.46 -2.95 9.49
N ASP A 62 6.78 -3.12 9.63
CA ASP A 62 7.78 -2.15 9.22
C ASP A 62 7.78 -2.04 7.68
N GLU A 63 7.84 -3.17 6.95
CA GLU A 63 7.78 -3.16 5.47
C GLU A 63 6.46 -2.56 4.92
N LEU A 64 5.33 -2.86 5.56
CA LEU A 64 4.05 -2.24 5.23
C LEU A 64 4.05 -0.73 5.50
N SER A 65 4.80 -0.28 6.52
CA SER A 65 4.96 1.12 6.86
C SER A 65 5.85 1.85 5.86
N ASP A 66 6.87 1.19 5.31
CA ASP A 66 7.73 1.75 4.26
C ASP A 66 6.98 1.90 2.92
N VAL A 67 6.13 0.93 2.56
CA VAL A 67 5.18 1.10 1.46
C VAL A 67 4.27 2.31 1.70
N LEU A 68 3.74 2.46 2.93
CA LEU A 68 2.87 3.60 3.28
C LEU A 68 3.63 4.94 3.23
N TYR A 69 4.90 4.97 3.67
CA TYR A 69 5.77 6.14 3.61
C TYR A 69 5.80 6.70 2.18
N TRP A 70 6.10 5.84 1.19
CA TRP A 70 6.16 6.27 -0.20
C TRP A 70 4.79 6.68 -0.76
N VAL A 71 3.71 5.97 -0.41
CA VAL A 71 2.35 6.39 -0.80
C VAL A 71 2.03 7.80 -0.31
N LEU A 72 2.36 8.11 0.96
CA LEU A 72 2.09 9.42 1.54
C LEU A 72 2.94 10.52 0.91
N LEU A 73 4.22 10.23 0.67
CA LEU A 73 5.15 11.19 0.09
C LEU A 73 4.81 11.53 -1.36
N ILE A 74 4.53 10.50 -2.18
CA ILE A 74 4.09 10.68 -3.57
C ILE A 74 2.77 11.44 -3.62
N ALA A 75 1.82 11.11 -2.74
CA ALA A 75 0.55 11.83 -2.67
C ALA A 75 0.75 13.31 -2.33
N HIS A 76 1.65 13.64 -1.39
CA HIS A 76 1.98 15.01 -1.06
C HIS A 76 2.58 15.75 -2.27
N ASP A 77 3.62 15.19 -2.90
CA ASP A 77 4.34 15.87 -3.98
C ASP A 77 3.51 16.04 -5.25
N LEU A 78 2.54 15.16 -5.48
CA LEU A 78 1.59 15.25 -6.60
C LEU A 78 0.29 15.97 -6.24
N ALA A 79 0.19 16.57 -5.04
CA ALA A 79 -1.01 17.26 -4.55
C ALA A 79 -2.29 16.39 -4.59
N ILE A 80 -2.15 15.10 -4.30
CA ILE A 80 -3.24 14.13 -4.27
C ILE A 80 -3.83 14.05 -2.86
N ASP A 81 -5.11 14.37 -2.72
CA ASP A 81 -5.90 14.05 -1.53
C ASP A 81 -6.12 12.51 -1.46
N ILE A 82 -5.16 11.81 -0.86
CA ILE A 82 -5.16 10.35 -0.79
C ILE A 82 -6.35 9.79 0.00
N PRO A 83 -6.81 10.36 1.14
CA PRO A 83 -8.03 9.91 1.80
C PRO A 83 -9.27 10.03 0.91
N LYS A 84 -9.47 11.14 0.20
CA LYS A 84 -10.61 11.33 -0.71
C LYS A 84 -10.52 10.38 -1.91
N SER A 85 -9.34 10.22 -2.49
CA SER A 85 -9.10 9.30 -3.60
C SER A 85 -9.40 7.85 -3.20
N PHE A 86 -8.94 7.42 -2.02
CA PHE A 86 -9.22 6.11 -1.46
C PHE A 86 -10.72 5.87 -1.23
N LYS A 87 -11.44 6.83 -0.61
CA LYS A 87 -12.89 6.74 -0.39
C LYS A 87 -13.67 6.62 -1.70
N ARG A 88 -13.31 7.41 -2.72
CA ARG A 88 -13.90 7.32 -4.07
C ARG A 88 -13.67 5.94 -4.67
N LYS A 89 -12.42 5.45 -4.64
CA LYS A 89 -12.06 4.14 -5.17
C LYS A 89 -12.78 3.00 -4.45
N LEU A 90 -12.93 3.10 -3.14
CA LEU A 90 -13.65 2.12 -2.34
C LEU A 90 -15.14 2.06 -2.72
N LYS A 91 -15.78 3.22 -2.98
CA LYS A 91 -17.17 3.27 -3.49
C LYS A 91 -17.29 2.59 -4.85
N GLU A 92 -16.35 2.83 -5.75
CA GLU A 92 -16.30 2.14 -7.05
C GLU A 92 -16.12 0.61 -6.89
N ASN A 93 -15.24 0.18 -6.00
CA ASN A 93 -14.99 -1.24 -5.74
C ASN A 93 -16.25 -1.92 -5.18
N LYS A 94 -16.99 -1.27 -4.28
CA LYS A 94 -18.29 -1.76 -3.79
C LYS A 94 -19.32 -1.95 -4.92
N ARG A 95 -19.33 -1.05 -5.90
CA ARG A 95 -20.17 -1.18 -7.10
C ARG A 95 -19.72 -2.32 -8.02
N LYS A 96 -18.41 -2.48 -8.22
CA LYS A 96 -17.82 -3.53 -9.06
C LYS A 96 -17.97 -4.93 -8.45
N TYR A 97 -18.00 -5.04 -7.12
CA TYR A 97 -18.09 -6.30 -6.39
C TYR A 97 -19.25 -6.28 -5.37
N PRO A 98 -20.52 -6.28 -5.81
CA PRO A 98 -21.66 -6.30 -4.90
C PRO A 98 -21.68 -7.58 -4.06
N VAL A 99 -21.94 -7.48 -2.75
CA VAL A 99 -21.92 -8.63 -1.82
C VAL A 99 -22.77 -9.79 -2.32
N ALA A 100 -23.98 -9.52 -2.81
CA ALA A 100 -24.89 -10.55 -3.34
C ALA A 100 -24.29 -11.35 -4.51
N LYS A 101 -23.37 -10.76 -5.28
CA LYS A 101 -22.77 -11.39 -6.46
C LYS A 101 -21.38 -11.98 -6.15
N SER A 102 -20.60 -11.34 -5.27
CA SER A 102 -19.16 -11.61 -5.07
C SER A 102 -18.79 -12.34 -3.78
N LYS A 103 -19.69 -12.47 -2.79
CA LYS A 103 -19.36 -13.12 -1.50
C LYS A 103 -18.90 -14.56 -1.72
N GLY A 104 -17.70 -14.90 -1.20
CA GLY A 104 -17.11 -16.24 -1.29
C GLY A 104 -16.59 -16.64 -2.68
N LYS A 105 -16.56 -15.72 -3.65
CA LYS A 105 -16.13 -15.99 -5.02
C LYS A 105 -14.85 -15.21 -5.35
N HIS A 106 -13.95 -15.82 -6.13
CA HIS A 106 -12.67 -15.23 -6.54
C HIS A 106 -12.71 -14.63 -7.95
N HIS A 107 -13.88 -14.52 -8.57
CA HIS A 107 -14.02 -14.01 -9.93
C HIS A 107 -13.73 -12.50 -10.00
N LYS A 108 -13.13 -12.05 -11.11
CA LYS A 108 -12.99 -10.63 -11.42
C LYS A 108 -14.37 -9.99 -11.66
N TYR A 109 -14.46 -8.68 -11.49
CA TYR A 109 -15.71 -7.93 -11.62
C TYR A 109 -16.41 -8.09 -12.98
N THR A 110 -15.67 -8.46 -14.03
CA THR A 110 -16.22 -8.78 -15.36
C THR A 110 -17.24 -9.92 -15.33
N ALA A 111 -17.22 -10.77 -14.30
CA ALA A 111 -18.21 -11.83 -14.10
C ALA A 111 -19.56 -11.34 -13.54
N TYR A 112 -19.68 -10.06 -13.16
CA TYR A 112 -20.86 -9.51 -12.47
C TYR A 112 -21.55 -8.35 -13.20
N THR A 113 -20.90 -7.82 -14.22
CA THR A 113 -21.44 -6.87 -15.19
C THR A 113 -21.98 -7.64 -16.39
N SER A 114 -23.29 -7.79 -16.43
CA SER A 114 -24.05 -8.18 -17.63
C SER A 114 -24.52 -6.90 -18.31
#